data_AF-A0A843HKM9-F1
#
_entry.id   AF-A0A843HKM9-F1
#
_cell.length_a   1.000
_cell.length_b   1.000
_cell.length_c   1.000
_cell.angle_alpha   90.00
_cell.angle_beta   90.00
_cell.angle_gamma   90.00
#
_symmetry.space_group_name_H-M   'P 1'
#
loop_
_entity.id
_entity.type
_entity.pdbx_description
1 polymer ?
#
loop_
_entity_poly.entity_id
_entity_poly.type
_entity_poly.pdbx_seq_one_letter_code
_entity_poly.pdbx_strand_id
1 'polypeptide(L)'
;MPWHAKNYYGYTLSDQEGQDNVDEIATILQNIYSIDPTYDNWSLISVAALCGNVMNEGELNPWRWEGDHVPTVSEFEGWTQGQGQSHGYGLFGFTPPWSYINSVNETNLYAWGYAPNFLDSAGNPNDGDAQLVYMLSIIKPNWQNRGPNFVYNNFLDSLEFAGFNDEQISNIANMTYDDFIDGTGYTVEELAAAYMIKFENPSHNPLTNHIDRRIASAVEAYAYLTGNPPGPSPLFITTANTWKFYLY
;
A
#
# COMPACT_ATOMS: atom_id res chain seq x y z
N MET A 1 11.43 13.21 3.28
CA MET A 1 11.75 13.75 1.92
C MET A 1 10.42 14.12 1.25
N PRO A 2 10.36 14.88 0.15
CA PRO A 2 9.08 15.15 -0.49
C PRO A 2 8.64 13.94 -1.34
N TRP A 3 7.35 13.63 -1.33
CA TRP A 3 6.74 12.72 -2.30
C TRP A 3 6.92 13.23 -3.73
N HIS A 4 7.15 12.30 -4.65
CA HIS A 4 7.12 12.53 -6.10
C HIS A 4 5.85 11.97 -6.70
N ALA A 5 5.21 12.73 -7.58
CA ALA A 5 3.99 12.33 -8.25
C ALA A 5 3.94 12.87 -9.68
N LYS A 6 3.33 12.09 -10.58
CA LYS A 6 3.15 12.46 -11.99
C LYS A 6 1.82 11.92 -12.51
N ASN A 7 1.27 12.57 -13.53
CA ASN A 7 -0.06 12.23 -14.04
C ASN A 7 -0.12 10.84 -14.71
N TYR A 8 0.97 10.40 -15.32
CA TYR A 8 1.01 9.18 -16.12
C TYR A 8 2.26 8.38 -15.79
N TYR A 9 2.11 7.06 -15.86
CA TYR A 9 3.12 6.06 -15.52
C TYR A 9 3.49 6.14 -14.03
N GLY A 10 4.13 5.10 -13.51
CA GLY A 10 4.78 5.19 -12.21
C GLY A 10 6.29 5.24 -12.30
N TYR A 11 6.90 4.98 -11.16
CA TYR A 11 8.33 4.96 -10.93
C TYR A 11 8.81 3.53 -10.73
N THR A 12 10.11 3.35 -10.92
CA THR A 12 10.82 2.11 -10.62
C THR A 12 11.86 2.37 -9.53
N LEU A 13 12.39 1.32 -8.93
CA LEU A 13 13.52 1.42 -7.99
C LEU A 13 14.83 1.84 -8.66
N SER A 14 14.88 1.91 -10.00
CA SER A 14 16.01 2.48 -10.72
C SER A 14 15.93 4.01 -10.86
N ASP A 15 14.77 4.59 -10.59
CA ASP A 15 14.55 6.04 -10.63
C ASP A 15 14.81 6.64 -9.24
N GLN A 16 15.50 7.79 -9.18
CA GLN A 16 15.71 8.49 -7.91
C GLN A 16 14.38 8.88 -7.26
N GLU A 17 13.40 9.34 -8.06
CA GLU A 17 12.07 9.71 -7.55
C GLU A 17 11.30 8.50 -6.99
N GLY A 18 11.50 7.31 -7.56
CA GLY A 18 10.92 6.07 -7.04
C GLY A 18 11.58 5.63 -5.73
N GLN A 19 12.91 5.74 -5.64
CA GLN A 19 13.66 5.50 -4.41
C GLN A 19 13.23 6.46 -3.29
N ASP A 20 13.11 7.75 -3.60
CA ASP A 20 12.64 8.75 -2.64
C ASP A 20 11.23 8.44 -2.12
N ASN A 21 10.31 7.96 -2.99
CA ASN A 21 8.98 7.53 -2.55
C ASN A 21 9.01 6.27 -1.66
N VAL A 22 9.92 5.33 -1.92
CA VAL A 22 10.14 4.16 -1.05
C VAL A 22 10.69 4.60 0.32
N ASP A 23 11.59 5.58 0.35
CA ASP A 23 12.11 6.16 1.58
C ASP A 23 11.01 6.87 2.39
N GLU A 24 10.04 7.52 1.75
CA GLU A 24 8.88 8.10 2.43
C GLU A 24 7.99 7.03 3.06
N ILE A 25 7.65 5.98 2.31
CA ILE A 25 6.87 4.84 2.83
C ILE A 25 7.56 4.25 4.06
N ALA A 26 8.86 3.98 3.95
CA ALA A 26 9.64 3.40 5.04
C ALA A 26 9.72 4.34 6.24
N THR A 27 10.00 5.62 5.99
CA THR A 27 10.02 6.66 7.02
C THR A 27 8.73 6.67 7.83
N ILE A 28 7.58 6.69 7.16
CA ILE A 28 6.27 6.78 7.81
C ILE A 28 5.98 5.52 8.60
N LEU A 29 6.09 4.35 7.98
CA LEU A 29 5.68 3.08 8.59
C LEU A 29 6.62 2.63 9.73
N GLN A 30 7.92 2.92 9.64
CA GLN A 30 8.87 2.59 10.71
C GLN A 30 8.78 3.54 11.91
N ASN A 31 8.15 4.71 11.75
CA ASN A 31 7.99 5.70 12.82
C ASN A 31 6.52 5.96 13.19
N ILE A 32 5.57 5.19 12.65
CA ILE A 32 4.15 5.48 12.75
C ILE A 32 3.68 5.60 14.20
N TYR A 33 4.20 4.80 15.13
CA TYR A 33 3.85 4.89 16.56
C TYR A 33 4.14 6.27 17.16
N SER A 34 5.22 6.93 16.70
CA SER A 34 5.58 8.27 17.17
C SER A 34 4.69 9.35 16.57
N ILE A 35 4.06 9.07 15.42
CA ILE A 35 3.16 9.99 14.73
C ILE A 35 1.71 9.79 15.23
N ASP A 36 1.28 8.54 15.38
CA ASP A 36 0.01 8.11 15.94
C ASP A 36 0.19 6.80 16.74
N PRO A 37 0.10 6.83 18.08
CA PRO A 37 0.38 5.68 18.95
C PRO A 37 -0.71 4.60 18.90
N THR A 38 -1.73 4.75 18.05
CA THR A 38 -2.70 3.67 17.78
C THR A 38 -2.15 2.60 16.83
N TYR A 39 -1.03 2.88 16.15
CA TYR A 39 -0.34 1.96 15.26
C TYR A 39 1.03 1.56 15.82
N ASP A 40 1.42 0.31 15.56
CA ASP A 40 2.76 -0.18 15.85
C ASP A 40 3.70 0.06 14.67
N ASN A 41 4.99 0.29 14.96
CA ASN A 41 6.01 0.45 13.92
C ASN A 41 6.20 -0.83 13.12
N TRP A 42 6.39 -0.68 11.81
CA TRP A 42 6.66 -1.82 10.93
C TRP A 42 8.16 -2.08 10.85
N SER A 43 8.53 -3.36 10.74
CA SER A 43 9.90 -3.75 10.46
C SER A 43 10.32 -3.38 9.03
N LEU A 44 11.62 -3.25 8.80
CA LEU A 44 12.16 -2.90 7.47
C LEU A 44 11.77 -3.94 6.40
N ILE A 45 11.76 -5.22 6.75
CA ILE A 45 11.43 -6.30 5.81
C ILE A 45 9.93 -6.29 5.45
N SER A 46 9.07 -5.94 6.40
CA SER A 46 7.62 -5.79 6.18
C SER A 46 7.30 -4.57 5.32
N VAL A 47 8.01 -3.47 5.53
CA VAL A 47 7.94 -2.29 4.66
C VAL A 47 8.36 -2.63 3.23
N ALA A 48 9.46 -3.38 3.06
CA ALA A 48 9.91 -3.79 1.73
C ALA A 48 8.88 -4.70 1.02
N ALA A 49 8.24 -5.61 1.76
CA ALA A 49 7.15 -6.44 1.26
C ALA A 49 5.94 -5.62 0.76
N LEU A 50 5.56 -4.56 1.49
CA LEU A 50 4.55 -3.61 1.04
C LEU A 50 5.02 -2.86 -0.21
N CYS A 51 6.25 -2.37 -0.24
CA CYS A 51 6.79 -1.63 -1.39
C CYS A 51 6.78 -2.47 -2.68
N GLY A 52 7.09 -3.76 -2.57
CA GLY A 52 7.00 -4.69 -3.71
C GLY A 52 5.59 -4.83 -4.28
N ASN A 53 4.56 -4.75 -3.42
CA ASN A 53 3.16 -4.73 -3.84
C ASN A 53 2.78 -3.37 -4.44
N VAL A 54 3.12 -2.27 -3.77
CA VAL A 54 2.88 -0.89 -4.28
C VAL A 54 3.53 -0.66 -5.65
N MET A 55 4.70 -1.24 -5.91
CA MET A 55 5.34 -1.21 -7.23
C MET A 55 4.49 -1.87 -8.32
N ASN A 56 3.68 -2.87 -7.99
CA ASN A 56 2.84 -3.58 -8.96
C ASN A 56 1.42 -3.02 -9.06
N GLU A 57 0.94 -2.30 -8.03
CA GLU A 57 -0.35 -1.60 -8.06
C GLU A 57 -0.18 -0.18 -8.64
N GLY A 58 0.36 0.72 -7.82
CA GLY A 58 0.52 2.14 -8.16
C GLY A 58 1.86 2.50 -8.80
N GLU A 59 2.78 1.54 -8.98
CA GLU A 59 4.16 1.79 -9.43
C GLU A 59 4.80 2.94 -8.62
N LEU A 60 4.65 2.92 -7.29
CA LEU A 60 5.18 3.93 -6.37
C LEU A 60 4.69 5.38 -6.64
N ASN A 61 3.66 5.59 -7.47
CA ASN A 61 3.15 6.91 -7.79
C ASN A 61 1.79 7.14 -7.09
N PRO A 62 1.68 8.08 -6.14
CA PRO A 62 0.44 8.32 -5.42
C PRO A 62 -0.68 8.89 -6.32
N TRP A 63 -0.37 9.38 -7.52
CA TRP A 63 -1.36 9.90 -8.46
C TRP A 63 -1.77 8.93 -9.56
N ARG A 64 -1.26 7.69 -9.53
CA ARG A 64 -1.49 6.75 -10.62
C ARG A 64 -2.95 6.35 -10.70
N TRP A 65 -3.51 6.42 -11.91
CA TRP A 65 -4.79 5.81 -12.25
C TRP A 65 -4.54 4.55 -13.07
N GLU A 66 -5.33 3.51 -12.83
CA GLU A 66 -5.23 2.27 -13.59
C GLU A 66 -5.39 2.52 -15.10
N GLY A 67 -4.49 1.91 -15.89
CA GLY A 67 -4.45 2.10 -17.33
C GLY A 67 -3.98 3.49 -17.78
N ASP A 68 -3.42 4.30 -16.87
CA ASP A 68 -3.02 5.69 -17.11
C ASP A 68 -4.18 6.59 -17.59
N HIS A 69 -5.42 6.20 -17.26
CA HIS A 69 -6.61 6.96 -17.55
C HIS A 69 -6.94 7.90 -16.40
N VAL A 70 -6.36 9.11 -16.41
CA VAL A 70 -6.67 10.16 -15.42
C VAL A 70 -8.01 10.81 -15.78
N PRO A 71 -9.10 10.59 -15.01
CA PRO A 71 -10.39 11.17 -15.31
C PRO A 71 -10.42 12.66 -14.99
N THR A 72 -11.40 13.37 -15.55
CA THR A 72 -11.82 14.67 -14.98
C THR A 72 -12.67 14.44 -13.73
N VAL A 73 -12.80 15.44 -12.86
CA VAL A 73 -13.70 15.36 -11.69
C VAL A 73 -15.12 15.01 -12.12
N SER A 74 -15.63 15.67 -13.17
CA SER A 74 -16.99 15.41 -13.69
C SER A 74 -17.16 13.98 -14.25
N GLU A 75 -16.11 13.41 -14.85
CA GLU A 75 -16.15 12.04 -15.35
C GLU A 75 -16.22 11.05 -14.18
N PHE A 76 -15.36 11.26 -13.17
CA PHE A 76 -15.29 10.45 -11.97
C PHE A 76 -16.60 10.43 -11.18
N GLU A 77 -17.21 11.61 -10.97
CA GLU A 77 -18.52 11.73 -10.32
C GLU A 77 -19.66 11.08 -11.12
N GLY A 78 -19.49 10.99 -12.44
CA GLY A 78 -20.45 10.40 -13.36
C GLY A 78 -20.33 8.89 -13.55
N TRP A 79 -19.30 8.24 -13.01
CA TRP A 79 -19.11 6.81 -13.19
C TRP A 79 -20.23 5.98 -12.57
N THR A 80 -20.63 4.94 -13.28
CA THR A 80 -21.47 3.87 -12.73
C THR A 80 -20.64 2.95 -11.83
N GLN A 81 -21.32 2.13 -11.01
CA GLN A 81 -20.64 1.13 -10.17
C GLN A 81 -19.67 0.23 -10.97
N GLY A 82 -20.09 -0.24 -12.15
CA GLY A 82 -19.25 -1.10 -12.99
C GLY A 82 -18.01 -0.39 -13.54
N GLN A 83 -18.13 0.89 -13.88
CA GLN A 83 -16.97 1.70 -14.29
C GLN A 83 -16.01 1.90 -13.13
N GLY A 84 -16.51 2.33 -11.96
CA GLY A 84 -15.67 2.50 -10.78
C GLY A 84 -14.95 1.21 -10.35
N GLN A 85 -15.56 0.04 -10.52
CA GLN A 85 -14.93 -1.25 -10.22
C GLN A 85 -13.83 -1.68 -11.21
N SER A 86 -13.70 -0.99 -12.33
CA SER A 86 -12.72 -1.30 -13.38
C SER A 86 -11.53 -0.33 -13.39
N HIS A 87 -11.38 0.45 -12.32
CA HIS A 87 -10.32 1.43 -12.16
C HIS A 87 -9.76 1.40 -10.73
N GLY A 88 -8.45 1.33 -10.61
CA GLY A 88 -7.70 1.60 -9.37
C GLY A 88 -7.11 3.02 -9.31
N TYR A 89 -6.84 3.50 -8.11
CA TYR A 89 -6.15 4.77 -7.86
C TYR A 89 -5.05 4.67 -6.78
N GLY A 90 -3.95 5.38 -7.01
CA GLY A 90 -2.89 5.63 -6.05
C GLY A 90 -1.94 4.44 -5.84
N LEU A 91 -1.16 4.52 -4.76
CA LEU A 91 -0.11 3.57 -4.38
C LEU A 91 -0.64 2.13 -4.30
N PHE A 92 -1.87 1.96 -3.80
CA PHE A 92 -2.48 0.66 -3.51
C PHE A 92 -3.53 0.26 -4.54
N GLY A 93 -3.69 1.01 -5.63
CA GLY A 93 -4.70 0.71 -6.65
C GLY A 93 -6.12 0.60 -6.07
N PHE A 94 -6.52 1.51 -5.19
CA PHE A 94 -7.81 1.44 -4.48
C PHE A 94 -8.96 1.25 -5.46
N THR A 95 -9.62 0.08 -5.39
CA THR A 95 -10.64 -0.33 -6.35
C THR A 95 -11.92 -0.75 -5.63
N PRO A 96 -13.06 -0.05 -5.85
CA PRO A 96 -13.18 1.15 -6.67
C PRO A 96 -12.49 2.36 -6.00
N PRO A 97 -12.13 3.42 -6.76
CA PRO A 97 -11.38 4.54 -6.21
C PRO A 97 -12.18 5.34 -5.18
N TRP A 98 -13.52 5.28 -5.22
CA TRP A 98 -14.39 5.89 -4.20
C TRP A 98 -14.20 5.35 -2.78
N SER A 99 -13.58 4.17 -2.62
CA SER A 99 -13.21 3.68 -1.30
C SER A 99 -12.26 4.65 -0.60
N TYR A 100 -11.32 5.23 -1.36
CA TYR A 100 -10.40 6.27 -0.92
C TYR A 100 -10.91 7.68 -1.21
N ILE A 101 -11.35 7.95 -2.44
CA ILE A 101 -11.75 9.28 -2.91
C ILE A 101 -13.21 9.55 -2.57
N ASN A 102 -13.45 10.14 -1.41
CA ASN A 102 -14.78 10.54 -0.94
C ASN A 102 -14.70 11.64 0.12
N SER A 103 -15.83 12.28 0.43
CA SER A 103 -15.89 13.42 1.36
C SER A 103 -15.53 13.07 2.81
N VAL A 104 -15.70 11.82 3.23
CA VAL A 104 -15.34 11.37 4.58
C VAL A 104 -13.82 11.34 4.71
N ASN A 105 -13.14 10.73 3.73
CA ASN A 105 -11.68 10.68 3.69
C ASN A 105 -11.07 12.06 3.43
N GLU A 106 -11.70 12.89 2.60
CA GLU A 106 -11.29 14.30 2.44
C GLU A 106 -11.22 15.02 3.79
N THR A 107 -12.23 14.85 4.64
CA THR A 107 -12.25 15.46 5.97
C THR A 107 -11.22 14.82 6.90
N ASN A 108 -11.16 13.49 6.96
CA ASN A 108 -10.34 12.76 7.92
C ASN A 108 -8.84 12.81 7.58
N LEU A 109 -8.51 12.92 6.31
CA LEU A 109 -7.14 12.83 5.79
C LEU A 109 -6.58 14.17 5.29
N TYR A 110 -7.35 15.27 5.39
CA TYR A 110 -6.89 16.61 4.98
C TYR A 110 -5.54 16.99 5.60
N ALA A 111 -5.37 16.72 6.90
CA ALA A 111 -4.13 17.03 7.62
C ALA A 111 -2.92 16.19 7.15
N TRP A 112 -3.18 15.11 6.42
CA TRP A 112 -2.21 14.20 5.82
C TRP A 112 -2.02 14.48 4.32
N GLY A 113 -2.44 15.63 3.82
CA GLY A 113 -2.19 16.02 2.44
C GLY A 113 -3.16 15.44 1.42
N TYR A 114 -4.30 14.87 1.86
CA TYR A 114 -5.34 14.34 0.96
C TYR A 114 -5.69 15.38 -0.12
N ALA A 115 -5.42 15.03 -1.37
CA ALA A 115 -5.83 15.77 -2.55
C ALA A 115 -5.59 14.88 -3.78
N PRO A 116 -6.58 14.06 -4.14
CA PRO A 116 -6.47 13.16 -5.27
C PRO A 116 -6.25 13.91 -6.59
N ASN A 117 -5.51 13.29 -7.51
CA ASN A 117 -5.18 13.91 -8.79
C ASN A 117 -6.24 13.63 -9.86
N PHE A 118 -6.70 14.68 -10.53
CA PHE A 118 -7.59 14.61 -11.69
C PHE A 118 -7.01 15.44 -12.85
N LEU A 119 -7.49 15.18 -14.06
CA LEU A 119 -6.99 15.86 -15.25
C LEU A 119 -7.24 17.38 -15.21
N ASP A 120 -8.36 17.79 -14.61
CA ASP A 120 -8.81 19.18 -14.48
C ASP A 120 -8.65 19.73 -13.04
N SER A 121 -8.06 18.96 -12.13
CA SER A 121 -7.73 19.37 -10.77
C SER A 121 -6.47 18.66 -10.29
N ALA A 122 -5.33 19.36 -10.33
CA ALA A 122 -4.06 18.81 -9.88
C ALA A 122 -4.13 18.39 -8.41
N GLY A 123 -3.61 17.20 -8.10
CA GLY A 123 -3.54 16.68 -6.73
C GLY A 123 -2.43 17.34 -5.90
N ASN A 124 -2.19 16.78 -4.71
CA ASN A 124 -1.00 17.06 -3.89
C ASN A 124 -0.12 15.81 -3.87
N PRO A 125 1.20 15.87 -4.11
CA PRO A 125 2.06 14.68 -4.01
C PRO A 125 2.01 14.03 -2.61
N ASN A 126 1.79 14.85 -1.56
CA ASN A 126 1.60 14.34 -0.19
C ASN A 126 0.29 13.55 0.00
N ASP A 127 -0.56 13.41 -1.02
CA ASP A 127 -1.66 12.44 -1.00
C ASP A 127 -1.13 11.01 -0.73
N GLY A 128 0.16 10.73 -0.98
CA GLY A 128 0.83 9.50 -0.53
C GLY A 128 0.78 9.26 0.99
N ASP A 129 0.93 10.31 1.81
CA ASP A 129 0.78 10.22 3.27
C ASP A 129 -0.66 9.82 3.63
N ALA A 130 -1.64 10.52 3.05
CA ALA A 130 -3.06 10.26 3.26
C ALA A 130 -3.45 8.83 2.83
N GLN A 131 -2.90 8.32 1.73
CA GLN A 131 -3.13 6.95 1.26
C GLN A 131 -2.55 5.91 2.23
N LEU A 132 -1.36 6.13 2.79
CA LEU A 132 -0.76 5.26 3.80
C LEU A 132 -1.59 5.23 5.09
N VAL A 133 -2.04 6.39 5.57
CA VAL A 133 -2.90 6.48 6.77
C VAL A 133 -4.25 5.81 6.53
N TYR A 134 -4.84 5.98 5.35
CA TYR A 134 -6.05 5.26 4.97
C TYR A 134 -5.81 3.76 4.97
N MET A 135 -4.74 3.27 4.33
CA MET A 135 -4.37 1.85 4.31
C MET A 135 -4.21 1.29 5.73
N LEU A 136 -3.49 1.98 6.62
CA LEU A 136 -3.32 1.59 8.02
C LEU A 136 -4.65 1.45 8.76
N SER A 137 -5.64 2.29 8.44
CA SER A 137 -6.96 2.25 9.07
C SER A 137 -7.80 1.01 8.67
N ILE A 138 -7.49 0.38 7.53
CA ILE A 138 -8.28 -0.73 6.96
C ILE A 138 -7.52 -2.06 6.90
N ILE A 139 -6.18 -2.07 6.99
CA ILE A 139 -5.39 -3.28 6.76
C ILE A 139 -5.63 -4.35 7.83
N LYS A 140 -5.62 -4.00 9.11
CA LYS A 140 -5.80 -4.97 10.21
C LYS A 140 -7.14 -5.72 10.13
N PRO A 141 -8.31 -5.06 9.95
CA PRO A 141 -9.56 -5.81 9.79
C PRO A 141 -9.60 -6.64 8.48
N ASN A 142 -9.02 -6.16 7.38
CA ASN A 142 -8.91 -6.96 6.14
C ASN A 142 -8.08 -8.24 6.36
N TRP A 143 -6.96 -8.12 7.06
CA TRP A 143 -6.06 -9.23 7.37
C TRP A 143 -6.76 -10.29 8.22
N GLN A 144 -7.51 -9.86 9.25
CA GLN A 144 -8.24 -10.75 10.15
C GLN A 144 -9.36 -11.54 9.45
N ASN A 145 -9.97 -10.95 8.43
CA ASN A 145 -11.02 -11.60 7.64
C ASN A 145 -10.47 -12.66 6.64
N ARG A 146 -9.14 -12.72 6.46
CA ARG A 146 -8.48 -13.57 5.46
C ARG A 146 -7.54 -14.58 6.12
N GLY A 147 -8.14 -15.41 6.97
CA GLY A 147 -7.46 -16.51 7.66
C GLY A 147 -7.06 -17.68 6.74
N PRO A 148 -6.55 -18.79 7.31
CA PRO A 148 -5.97 -19.88 6.54
C PRO A 148 -6.89 -20.47 5.46
N ASN A 149 -8.17 -20.70 5.79
CA ASN A 149 -9.14 -21.24 4.83
C ASN A 149 -9.31 -20.34 3.60
N PHE A 150 -9.26 -19.01 3.79
CA PHE A 150 -9.33 -18.08 2.68
C PHE A 150 -8.10 -18.23 1.77
N VAL A 151 -6.90 -18.32 2.36
CA VAL A 151 -5.65 -18.49 1.61
C VAL A 151 -5.65 -19.79 0.83
N TYR A 152 -5.92 -20.92 1.47
CA TYR A 152 -5.92 -22.23 0.79
C TYR A 152 -6.98 -22.34 -0.31
N ASN A 153 -8.17 -21.80 -0.10
CA ASN A 153 -9.25 -21.93 -1.08
C ASN A 153 -9.07 -21.03 -2.32
N ASN A 154 -8.35 -19.93 -2.20
CA ASN A 154 -8.30 -18.90 -3.25
C ASN A 154 -6.90 -18.68 -3.83
N PHE A 155 -5.83 -19.01 -3.10
CA PHE A 155 -4.47 -18.64 -3.49
C PHE A 155 -3.46 -19.79 -3.43
N LEU A 156 -3.87 -21.03 -3.16
CA LEU A 156 -2.96 -22.18 -3.15
C LEU A 156 -2.21 -22.31 -4.48
N ASP A 157 -2.92 -22.31 -5.61
CA ASP A 157 -2.33 -22.37 -6.95
C ASP A 157 -1.34 -21.21 -7.20
N SER A 158 -1.62 -20.03 -6.65
CA SER A 158 -0.72 -18.87 -6.78
C SER A 158 0.56 -19.04 -5.99
N LEU A 159 0.47 -19.60 -4.78
CA LEU A 159 1.62 -19.85 -3.93
C LEU A 159 2.49 -21.00 -4.48
N GLU A 160 1.87 -22.07 -4.97
CA GLU A 160 2.58 -23.17 -5.64
C GLU A 160 3.24 -22.70 -6.93
N PHE A 161 2.56 -21.85 -7.71
CA PHE A 161 3.13 -21.22 -8.91
C PHE A 161 4.37 -20.38 -8.60
N ALA A 162 4.36 -19.65 -7.48
CA ALA A 162 5.52 -18.89 -6.99
C ALA A 162 6.63 -19.78 -6.40
N GLY A 163 6.40 -21.10 -6.27
CA GLY A 163 7.40 -22.07 -5.80
C GLY A 163 7.50 -22.20 -4.28
N PHE A 164 6.51 -21.72 -3.51
CA PHE A 164 6.48 -21.93 -2.07
C PHE A 164 6.24 -23.41 -1.74
N ASN A 165 6.95 -23.90 -0.72
CA ASN A 165 6.71 -25.23 -0.17
C ASN A 165 5.59 -25.22 0.89
N ASP A 166 5.15 -26.40 1.34
CA ASP A 166 4.06 -26.56 2.31
C ASP A 166 4.26 -25.79 3.62
N GLU A 167 5.50 -25.70 4.11
CA GLU A 167 5.83 -24.96 5.34
C GLU A 167 5.63 -23.46 5.13
N GLN A 168 6.16 -22.92 4.04
CA GLN A 168 6.02 -21.49 3.69
C GLN A 168 4.55 -21.13 3.40
N ILE A 169 3.82 -22.00 2.71
CA ILE A 169 2.38 -21.81 2.48
C ILE A 169 1.64 -21.77 3.81
N SER A 170 1.96 -22.68 4.74
CA SER A 170 1.37 -22.69 6.07
C SER A 170 1.71 -21.42 6.86
N ASN A 171 2.95 -20.94 6.79
CA ASN A 171 3.38 -19.68 7.39
C ASN A 171 2.54 -18.51 6.85
N ILE A 172 2.46 -18.34 5.53
CA ILE A 172 1.69 -17.28 4.86
C ILE A 172 0.20 -17.37 5.24
N ALA A 173 -0.38 -18.57 5.25
CA ALA A 173 -1.77 -18.79 5.57
C ALA A 173 -2.12 -18.36 7.01
N ASN A 174 -1.25 -18.71 7.96
CA ASN A 174 -1.45 -18.48 9.39
C ASN A 174 -0.93 -17.12 9.91
N MET A 175 -0.14 -16.39 9.12
CA MET A 175 0.44 -15.10 9.49
C MET A 175 -0.65 -14.12 9.94
N THR A 176 -0.53 -13.65 11.20
CA THR A 176 -1.37 -12.58 11.73
C THR A 176 -0.86 -11.21 11.26
N TYR A 177 -1.66 -10.16 11.45
CA TYR A 177 -1.20 -8.80 11.13
C TYR A 177 0.01 -8.41 12.00
N ASP A 178 0.00 -8.81 13.28
CA ASP A 178 1.08 -8.47 14.21
C ASP A 178 2.37 -9.23 13.84
N ASP A 179 2.25 -10.50 13.39
CA ASP A 179 3.40 -11.24 12.82
C ASP A 179 3.95 -10.57 11.56
N PHE A 180 3.06 -10.06 10.70
CA PHE A 180 3.46 -9.41 9.46
C PHE A 180 4.23 -8.12 9.72
N ILE A 181 3.76 -7.23 10.61
CA ILE A 181 4.46 -5.96 10.86
C ILE A 181 5.78 -6.16 11.61
N ASP A 182 5.89 -7.19 12.46
CA ASP A 182 7.15 -7.56 13.12
C ASP A 182 8.14 -8.20 12.15
N GLY A 183 7.66 -9.09 11.28
CA GLY A 183 8.44 -9.73 10.21
C GLY A 183 9.51 -10.73 10.69
N THR A 184 9.73 -10.88 12.00
CA THR A 184 10.77 -11.78 12.52
C THR A 184 10.43 -13.24 12.20
N GLY A 185 11.40 -13.95 11.61
CA GLY A 185 11.25 -15.37 11.30
C GLY A 185 10.61 -15.66 9.94
N TYR A 186 10.25 -14.63 9.17
CA TYR A 186 9.75 -14.75 7.81
C TYR A 186 10.74 -14.22 6.78
N THR A 187 10.66 -14.77 5.58
CA THR A 187 11.35 -14.25 4.40
C THR A 187 10.59 -13.06 3.80
N VAL A 188 11.27 -12.21 3.02
CA VAL A 188 10.62 -11.06 2.37
C VAL A 188 9.59 -11.54 1.34
N GLU A 189 9.85 -12.69 0.72
CA GLU A 189 8.96 -13.35 -0.23
C GLU A 189 7.65 -13.80 0.43
N GLU A 190 7.72 -14.44 1.61
CA GLU A 190 6.54 -14.81 2.39
C GLU A 190 5.72 -13.58 2.79
N LEU A 191 6.38 -12.51 3.25
CA LEU A 191 5.71 -11.27 3.64
C LEU A 191 5.06 -10.58 2.44
N ALA A 192 5.72 -10.55 1.27
CA ALA A 192 5.17 -9.96 0.06
C ALA A 192 3.93 -10.71 -0.45
N ALA A 193 3.97 -12.04 -0.42
CA ALA A 193 2.83 -12.88 -0.75
C ALA A 193 1.69 -12.74 0.26
N ALA A 194 2.01 -12.68 1.55
CA ALA A 194 1.01 -12.46 2.62
C ALA A 194 0.30 -11.12 2.45
N TYR A 195 1.04 -10.03 2.17
CA TYR A 195 0.46 -8.72 1.92
C TYR A 195 -0.47 -8.73 0.69
N MET A 196 -0.02 -9.30 -0.43
CA MET A 196 -0.84 -9.44 -1.64
C MET A 196 -2.16 -10.16 -1.33
N ILE A 197 -2.12 -11.27 -0.59
CA ILE A 197 -3.31 -12.08 -0.34
C ILE A 197 -4.22 -11.42 0.70
N LYS A 198 -3.64 -10.93 1.80
CA LYS A 198 -4.39 -10.51 2.99
C LYS A 198 -4.77 -9.04 3.00
N PHE A 199 -4.14 -8.21 2.17
CA PHE A 199 -4.54 -6.81 1.94
C PHE A 199 -5.08 -6.58 0.53
N GLU A 200 -4.28 -6.77 -0.52
CA GLU A 200 -4.70 -6.43 -1.89
C GLU A 200 -5.85 -7.33 -2.40
N ASN A 201 -5.76 -8.64 -2.16
CA ASN A 201 -6.67 -9.66 -2.72
C ASN A 201 -7.00 -9.39 -4.20
N PRO A 202 -5.98 -9.42 -5.07
CA PRO A 202 -6.17 -9.28 -6.51
C PRO A 202 -6.86 -10.54 -7.07
N SER A 203 -6.85 -10.66 -8.40
CA SER A 203 -7.23 -11.91 -9.09
C SER A 203 -6.64 -13.16 -8.42
N HIS A 204 -7.40 -14.23 -8.37
CA HIS A 204 -6.95 -15.52 -7.81
C HIS A 204 -6.14 -16.35 -8.82
N ASN A 205 -6.07 -15.87 -10.06
CA ASN A 205 -5.31 -16.52 -11.12
C ASN A 205 -3.82 -16.07 -11.08
N PRO A 206 -2.86 -16.99 -10.87
CA PRO A 206 -1.43 -16.68 -10.79
C PRO A 206 -0.89 -15.91 -11.99
N LEU A 207 -1.45 -16.12 -13.18
CA LEU A 207 -0.99 -15.46 -14.40
C LEU A 207 -1.32 -13.97 -14.46
N THR A 208 -2.21 -13.50 -13.58
CA THR A 208 -2.76 -12.14 -13.61
C THR A 208 -2.59 -11.39 -12.30
N ASN A 209 -2.32 -12.07 -11.19
CA ASN A 209 -2.07 -11.40 -9.91
C ASN A 209 -0.62 -10.97 -9.71
N HIS A 210 0.27 -11.45 -10.57
CA HIS A 210 1.67 -11.04 -10.63
C HIS A 210 2.43 -11.30 -9.31
N ILE A 211 2.11 -12.40 -8.62
CA ILE A 211 2.76 -12.78 -7.35
C ILE A 211 4.29 -12.86 -7.50
N ASP A 212 4.79 -13.39 -8.62
CA ASP A 212 6.21 -13.48 -8.96
C ASP A 212 6.88 -12.10 -9.04
N ARG A 213 6.23 -11.14 -9.71
CA ARG A 213 6.73 -9.76 -9.85
C ARG A 213 6.70 -9.00 -8.54
N ARG A 214 5.66 -9.19 -7.73
CA ARG A 214 5.54 -8.60 -6.40
C ARG A 214 6.65 -9.08 -5.47
N ILE A 215 6.91 -10.39 -5.47
CA ILE A 215 8.02 -10.99 -4.74
C ILE A 215 9.37 -10.42 -5.22
N ALA A 216 9.62 -10.40 -6.52
CA ALA A 216 10.87 -9.85 -7.06
C ALA A 216 11.07 -8.37 -6.70
N SER A 217 10.00 -7.57 -6.78
CA SER A 217 10.02 -6.16 -6.42
C SER A 217 10.24 -5.95 -4.92
N ALA A 218 9.69 -6.82 -4.07
CA ALA A 218 9.90 -6.79 -2.62
C ALA A 218 11.35 -7.14 -2.25
N VAL A 219 11.95 -8.14 -2.91
CA VAL A 219 13.38 -8.48 -2.75
C VAL A 219 14.26 -7.31 -3.16
N GLU A 220 13.95 -6.65 -4.28
CA GLU A 220 14.68 -5.46 -4.74
C GLU A 220 14.54 -4.29 -3.75
N ALA A 221 13.33 -4.01 -3.28
CA ALA A 221 13.07 -2.98 -2.27
C ALA A 221 13.81 -3.27 -0.97
N TYR A 222 13.86 -4.53 -0.53
CA TYR A 222 14.59 -4.92 0.67
C TYR A 222 16.09 -4.75 0.52
N ALA A 223 16.65 -5.12 -0.63
CA ALA A 223 18.06 -4.88 -0.93
C ALA A 223 18.39 -3.37 -0.94
N TYR A 224 17.51 -2.55 -1.54
CA TYR A 224 17.66 -1.09 -1.53
C TYR A 224 17.62 -0.52 -0.10
N LEU A 225 16.58 -0.83 0.68
CA LEU A 225 16.36 -0.30 2.02
C LEU A 225 17.39 -0.77 3.05
N THR A 226 17.96 -1.97 2.88
CA THR A 226 19.05 -2.45 3.75
C THR A 226 20.39 -1.79 3.42
N GLY A 227 20.64 -1.48 2.14
CA GLY A 227 21.81 -0.72 1.70
C GLY A 227 21.71 0.78 1.97
N ASN A 228 20.49 1.31 2.01
CA ASN A 228 20.15 2.72 2.23
C ASN A 228 19.08 2.81 3.33
N PRO A 229 19.43 2.50 4.59
CA PRO A 229 18.45 2.58 5.67
C PRO A 229 17.91 4.01 5.76
N PRO A 230 16.58 4.20 5.86
CA PRO A 230 16.00 5.53 5.97
C PRO A 230 16.67 6.29 7.11
N GLY A 231 17.10 7.52 6.84
CA GLY A 231 17.65 8.38 7.87
C GLY A 231 16.61 8.66 8.97
N PRO A 232 17.02 9.04 10.19
CA PRO A 232 16.07 9.51 11.19
C PRO A 232 15.31 10.71 10.62
N SER A 233 14.00 10.54 10.40
CA SER A 233 13.20 11.65 9.89
C SER A 233 13.06 12.74 10.94
N PRO A 234 13.11 14.03 10.56
CA PRO A 234 12.63 15.08 11.43
C PRO A 234 11.15 14.82 11.68
N LEU A 235 10.81 14.47 12.92
CA LEU A 235 9.42 14.32 13.35
C LEU A 235 8.65 15.56 12.90
N PHE A 236 7.59 15.36 12.11
CA PHE A 236 6.60 16.39 11.91
C PHE A 236 6.02 16.69 13.30
N ILE A 237 6.52 17.74 13.96
CA ILE A 237 5.82 18.36 15.09
C ILE A 237 4.59 19.00 14.48
N THR A 238 3.57 18.19 14.22
CA THR A 238 2.22 18.72 14.10
C THR A 238 1.94 19.33 15.46
N THR A 239 1.82 20.65 15.51
CA THR A 239 1.34 21.32 16.71
C THR A 239 0.03 20.65 17.09
N ALA A 240 0.04 19.94 18.22
CA ALA A 240 -1.05 19.13 18.71
C ALA A 240 -2.37 19.89 18.68
N ASN A 241 -3.16 19.65 17.63
CA ASN A 241 -4.60 19.87 17.71
C ASN A 241 -5.17 18.58 18.26
N THR A 242 -5.60 18.67 19.51
CA THR A 242 -6.32 17.64 20.25
C THR A 242 -7.52 17.16 19.43
N TRP A 243 -7.38 16.02 18.78
CA TRP A 243 -8.47 15.32 18.12
C TRP A 243 -9.46 14.82 19.19
N LYS A 244 -10.55 15.57 19.37
CA LYS A 244 -11.77 15.05 19.97
C LYS A 244 -12.44 14.16 18.92
N PHE A 245 -12.25 12.86 19.03
CA PHE A 245 -13.13 11.90 18.37
C PHE A 245 -14.56 12.12 18.88
N TYR A 246 -15.45 12.58 18.00
CA TYR A 246 -16.89 12.43 18.22
C TYR A 246 -17.23 10.99 17.83
N LEU A 247 -17.41 10.14 18.85
CA LEU A 247 -18.11 8.87 18.71
C LEU A 247 -19.57 9.19 18.38
N TYR A 248 -20.02 8.76 17.20
CA TYR A 248 -21.44 8.54 16.89
C TYR A 248 -21.70 7.06 16.79
#